data_AF-A0A2A9PMV0-F1
#
_entry.id   AF-A0A2A9PMV0-F1
#
_cell.length_a   1.000
_cell.length_b   1.000
_cell.length_c   1.000
_cell.angle_alpha   90.00
_cell.angle_beta   90.00
_cell.angle_gamma   90.00
#
_symmetry.space_group_name_H-M   'P 1'
#
loop_
_entity.id
_entity.type
_entity.pdbx_description
1 polymer ?
#
loop_
_entity_poly.entity_id
_entity_poly.type
_entity_poly.pdbx_seq_one_letter_code
_entity_poly.pdbx_strand_id
1 'polypeptide(L)'
;MVEEKSRLLIRVWAEMDAETSPLANDFEAAEAYRQETIDCFAHCLRLGKVSTHSAGTNAFYDFLEIVGNAVYETHGIEHRELLLSEFKFTVEATSMEQKRRLNPMLPTPRDYMATRMGTSAVNITSLLNGYANGFILPIEILMDPEMRVVWDQTNLINWSLNDLLSLHKEIGEQTVDSLVPLLFHQSGDLKAAVSQVVEIIQGAVQRFDIAATALTNKFAGDSSIAENLSRYIDACRKNCTGGLYWSLRTARYGHCS
;
A
#
# COMPACT_ATOMS: atom_id res chain seq x y z
N MET A 1 8.68 -2.59 -17.43
CA MET A 1 7.62 -3.63 -17.33
C MET A 1 7.14 -3.85 -15.90
N VAL A 2 7.98 -4.17 -14.91
CA VAL A 2 7.55 -4.34 -13.50
C VAL A 2 7.00 -3.04 -12.92
N GLU A 3 7.72 -1.93 -13.11
CA GLU A 3 7.33 -0.61 -12.62
C GLU A 3 6.01 -0.10 -13.22
N GLU A 4 5.73 -0.46 -14.48
CA GLU A 4 4.50 -0.06 -15.19
C GLU A 4 3.27 -0.85 -14.71
N LYS A 5 3.46 -2.13 -14.36
CA LYS A 5 2.40 -2.98 -13.79
C LYS A 5 2.09 -2.62 -12.34
N SER A 6 3.10 -2.29 -11.53
CA SER A 6 2.90 -1.76 -10.17
C SER A 6 2.22 -0.37 -10.18
N ARG A 7 2.54 0.47 -11.17
CA ARG A 7 1.86 1.75 -11.41
C ARG A 7 0.40 1.57 -11.81
N LEU A 8 0.08 0.54 -12.60
CA LEU A 8 -1.30 0.20 -12.93
C LEU A 8 -2.07 -0.22 -11.66
N LEU A 9 -1.44 -1.00 -10.78
CA LEU A 9 -2.04 -1.45 -9.51
C LEU A 9 -2.41 -0.26 -8.61
N ILE A 10 -1.48 0.68 -8.40
CA ILE A 10 -1.73 1.91 -7.60
C ILE A 10 -2.74 2.84 -8.29
N ARG A 11 -2.70 2.95 -9.62
CA ARG A 11 -3.60 3.83 -10.37
C ARG A 11 -5.04 3.30 -10.39
N VAL A 12 -5.21 2.01 -10.65
CA VAL A 12 -6.54 1.38 -10.62
C VAL A 12 -7.10 1.38 -9.20
N TRP A 13 -6.23 1.19 -8.18
CA TRP A 13 -6.62 1.34 -6.78
C TRP A 13 -7.05 2.78 -6.44
N ALA A 14 -6.29 3.79 -6.87
CA ALA A 14 -6.64 5.21 -6.68
C ALA A 14 -7.91 5.62 -7.45
N GLU A 15 -8.23 4.96 -8.57
CA GLU A 15 -9.46 5.18 -9.34
C GLU A 15 -10.71 4.58 -8.63
N MET A 16 -10.54 3.57 -7.76
CA MET A 16 -11.63 3.05 -6.91
C MET A 16 -11.97 3.99 -5.74
N ASP A 17 -10.96 4.66 -5.20
CA ASP A 17 -11.07 5.54 -4.03
C ASP A 17 -11.20 7.03 -4.41
N ALA A 18 -11.50 7.31 -5.68
CA ALA A 18 -11.69 8.68 -6.06
C ALA A 18 -12.92 9.23 -5.34
N GLU A 19 -12.77 10.36 -4.67
CA GLU A 19 -13.87 11.22 -4.17
C GLU A 19 -14.90 11.53 -5.28
N THR A 20 -14.54 11.26 -6.54
CA THR A 20 -15.34 11.38 -7.76
C THR A 20 -16.05 10.10 -8.20
N SER A 21 -15.95 9.00 -7.46
CA SER A 21 -16.65 7.73 -7.75
C SER A 21 -18.17 7.89 -7.55
N PRO A 22 -19.03 7.27 -8.39
CA PRO A 22 -20.48 7.26 -8.18
C PRO A 22 -20.90 6.74 -6.79
N LEU A 23 -20.05 5.92 -6.15
CA LEU A 23 -20.28 5.34 -4.83
C LEU A 23 -19.72 6.20 -3.68
N ALA A 24 -19.08 7.33 -3.96
CA ALA A 24 -18.35 8.12 -2.96
C ALA A 24 -19.24 8.56 -1.78
N ASN A 25 -20.54 8.78 -2.03
CA ASN A 25 -21.52 9.22 -1.05
C ASN A 25 -22.54 8.14 -0.65
N ASP A 26 -22.47 6.94 -1.23
CA ASP A 26 -23.34 5.81 -0.91
C ASP A 26 -22.53 4.74 -0.17
N PHE A 27 -22.56 4.81 1.15
CA PHE A 27 -21.77 3.92 2.00
C PHE A 27 -22.22 2.45 1.89
N GLU A 28 -23.54 2.20 1.80
CA GLU A 28 -24.07 0.84 1.73
C GLU A 28 -23.71 0.17 0.40
N ALA A 29 -23.88 0.90 -0.72
CA ALA A 29 -23.48 0.38 -2.03
C ALA A 29 -21.95 0.18 -2.13
N ALA A 30 -21.16 1.06 -1.51
CA ALA A 30 -19.71 0.91 -1.44
C ALA A 30 -19.28 -0.33 -0.63
N GLU A 31 -19.96 -0.64 0.49
CA GLU A 31 -19.70 -1.89 1.24
C GLU A 31 -20.01 -3.15 0.42
N ALA A 32 -21.12 -3.16 -0.31
CA ALA A 32 -21.45 -4.28 -1.19
C ALA A 32 -20.37 -4.48 -2.27
N TYR A 33 -19.89 -3.39 -2.88
CA TYR A 33 -18.81 -3.42 -3.87
C TYR A 33 -17.48 -3.90 -3.28
N ARG A 34 -17.14 -3.49 -2.05
CA ARG A 34 -15.96 -3.97 -1.32
C ARG A 34 -16.02 -5.48 -1.09
N GLN A 35 -17.16 -5.99 -0.65
CA GLN A 35 -17.33 -7.42 -0.41
C GLN A 35 -17.22 -8.22 -1.72
N GLU A 36 -17.86 -7.75 -2.79
CA GLU A 36 -17.74 -8.36 -4.12
C GLU A 36 -16.29 -8.38 -4.61
N THR A 37 -15.55 -7.29 -4.38
CA THR A 37 -14.13 -7.18 -4.73
C THR A 37 -13.28 -8.22 -3.99
N ILE A 38 -13.52 -8.42 -2.69
CA ILE A 38 -12.84 -9.44 -1.89
C ILE A 38 -13.15 -10.84 -2.42
N ASP A 39 -14.41 -11.13 -2.72
CA ASP A 39 -14.85 -12.44 -3.20
C ASP A 39 -14.29 -12.75 -4.60
N CYS A 40 -14.23 -11.74 -5.47
CA CYS A 40 -13.60 -11.83 -6.78
C CYS A 40 -12.11 -12.19 -6.64
N PHE A 41 -11.35 -11.45 -5.82
CA PHE A 41 -9.92 -11.73 -5.67
C PHE A 41 -9.66 -13.09 -5.01
N ALA A 42 -10.45 -13.47 -4.01
CA ALA A 42 -10.39 -14.79 -3.40
C ALA A 42 -10.62 -15.91 -4.44
N HIS A 43 -11.54 -15.71 -5.38
CA HIS A 43 -11.76 -16.63 -6.49
C HIS A 43 -10.54 -16.71 -7.43
N CYS A 44 -9.96 -15.57 -7.81
CA CYS A 44 -8.76 -15.51 -8.64
C CYS A 44 -7.57 -16.25 -8.00
N LEU A 45 -7.46 -16.20 -6.67
CA LEU A 45 -6.43 -16.92 -5.89
C LEU A 45 -6.76 -18.41 -5.64
N ARG A 46 -7.92 -18.90 -6.10
CA ARG A 46 -8.43 -20.26 -5.85
C ARG A 46 -8.63 -20.57 -4.35
N LEU A 47 -9.03 -19.55 -3.59
CA LEU A 47 -9.35 -19.65 -2.17
C LEU A 47 -10.85 -19.41 -1.88
N GLY A 48 -11.59 -18.84 -2.84
CA GLY A 48 -13.01 -18.54 -2.74
C GLY A 48 -13.90 -19.41 -3.64
N LYS A 49 -15.22 -19.25 -3.48
CA LYS A 49 -16.22 -19.84 -4.39
C LYS A 49 -16.13 -19.20 -5.78
N VAL A 50 -16.83 -19.77 -6.76
CA VAL A 50 -16.89 -19.22 -8.13
C VAL A 50 -17.41 -17.78 -8.08
N SER A 51 -16.63 -16.85 -8.61
CA SER A 51 -17.07 -15.46 -8.76
C SER A 51 -18.16 -15.36 -9.83
N THR A 52 -19.17 -14.53 -9.60
CA THR A 52 -20.23 -14.25 -10.57
C THR A 52 -19.82 -13.24 -11.65
N HIS A 53 -18.62 -12.68 -11.54
CA HIS A 53 -18.13 -11.66 -12.46
C HIS A 53 -17.63 -12.25 -13.78
N SER A 54 -18.08 -11.65 -14.89
CA SER A 54 -17.63 -12.00 -16.24
C SER A 54 -16.45 -11.15 -16.67
N ALA A 55 -15.38 -11.79 -17.16
CA ALA A 55 -14.20 -11.11 -17.71
C ALA A 55 -14.56 -10.05 -18.77
N GLY A 56 -13.83 -8.93 -18.79
CA GLY A 56 -13.98 -7.84 -19.76
C GLY A 56 -15.06 -6.80 -19.44
N THR A 57 -15.69 -6.90 -18.26
CA THR A 57 -16.73 -5.94 -17.81
C THR A 57 -16.18 -4.81 -16.95
N ASN A 58 -15.05 -5.03 -16.29
CA ASN A 58 -14.42 -4.07 -15.39
C ASN A 58 -12.91 -4.26 -15.41
N ALA A 59 -12.17 -3.23 -15.81
CA ALA A 59 -10.71 -3.27 -15.95
C ALA A 59 -9.99 -3.61 -14.63
N PHE A 60 -10.58 -3.29 -13.48
CA PHE A 60 -10.03 -3.67 -12.19
C PHE A 60 -10.18 -5.17 -11.91
N TYR A 61 -11.34 -5.75 -12.19
CA TYR A 61 -11.54 -7.19 -12.03
C TYR A 61 -10.67 -7.98 -13.02
N ASP A 62 -10.51 -7.49 -14.24
CA ASP A 62 -9.57 -8.06 -15.21
C ASP A 62 -8.13 -8.01 -14.68
N PHE A 63 -7.75 -6.91 -14.02
CA PHE A 63 -6.45 -6.78 -13.38
C PHE A 63 -6.27 -7.76 -12.20
N LEU A 64 -7.27 -7.91 -11.34
CA LEU A 64 -7.27 -8.87 -10.23
C LEU A 64 -7.15 -10.31 -10.74
N GLU A 65 -7.79 -10.63 -11.87
CA GLU A 65 -7.67 -11.93 -12.52
C GLU A 65 -6.25 -12.18 -13.01
N ILE A 66 -5.62 -11.20 -13.67
CA ILE A 66 -4.22 -11.29 -14.13
C ILE A 66 -3.28 -11.56 -12.94
N VAL A 67 -3.41 -10.78 -11.87
CA VAL A 67 -2.55 -10.93 -10.68
C VAL A 67 -2.83 -12.25 -9.98
N GLY A 68 -4.10 -12.58 -9.75
CA GLY A 68 -4.50 -13.79 -9.03
C GLY A 68 -4.07 -15.07 -9.74
N ASN A 69 -4.23 -15.13 -11.07
CA ASN A 69 -3.76 -16.28 -11.87
C ASN A 69 -2.23 -16.41 -11.82
N ALA A 70 -1.50 -15.29 -11.96
CA ALA A 70 -0.04 -15.31 -11.88
C ALA A 70 0.49 -15.78 -10.51
N VAL A 71 -0.15 -15.33 -9.42
CA VAL A 71 0.19 -15.78 -8.06
C VAL A 71 -0.20 -17.24 -7.88
N TYR A 72 -1.36 -17.68 -8.37
CA TYR A 72 -1.79 -19.08 -8.31
C TYR A 72 -0.81 -20.04 -9.00
N GLU A 73 -0.28 -19.67 -10.16
CA GLU A 73 0.67 -20.49 -10.91
C GLU A 73 2.03 -20.63 -10.22
N THR A 74 2.37 -19.69 -9.34
CA THR A 74 3.74 -19.57 -8.80
C THR A 74 3.84 -19.79 -7.29
N HIS A 75 2.80 -19.53 -6.51
CA HIS A 75 2.83 -19.51 -5.05
C HIS A 75 2.04 -20.65 -4.40
N GLY A 76 2.51 -21.07 -3.22
CA GLY A 76 1.82 -22.03 -2.37
C GLY A 76 0.49 -21.51 -1.83
N ILE A 77 -0.27 -22.38 -1.15
CA ILE A 77 -1.57 -21.98 -0.55
C ILE A 77 -1.39 -20.90 0.52
N GLU A 78 -0.39 -21.01 1.38
CA GLU A 78 -0.18 -20.08 2.50
C GLU A 78 0.20 -18.67 2.02
N HIS A 79 1.01 -18.56 0.97
CA HIS A 79 1.33 -17.28 0.32
C HIS A 79 0.09 -16.60 -0.27
N ARG A 80 -0.81 -17.39 -0.87
CA ARG A 80 -2.07 -16.88 -1.44
C ARG A 80 -3.01 -16.40 -0.35
N GLU A 81 -3.08 -17.13 0.76
CA GLU A 81 -3.87 -16.73 1.93
C GLU A 81 -3.34 -15.44 2.55
N LEU A 82 -2.01 -15.27 2.64
CA LEU A 82 -1.38 -14.05 3.10
C LEU A 82 -1.62 -12.86 2.15
N LEU A 83 -1.55 -13.07 0.83
CA LEU A 83 -1.89 -12.02 -0.13
C LEU A 83 -3.38 -11.63 -0.02
N LEU A 84 -4.27 -12.61 0.14
CA LEU A 84 -5.70 -12.35 0.32
C LEU A 84 -5.98 -11.60 1.64
N SER A 85 -5.26 -11.90 2.73
CA SER A 85 -5.44 -11.19 4.00
C SER A 85 -4.99 -9.74 3.91
N GLU A 86 -3.84 -9.44 3.31
CA GLU A 86 -3.40 -8.05 3.08
C GLU A 86 -4.33 -7.31 2.13
N PHE A 87 -4.88 -7.99 1.12
CA PHE A 87 -5.88 -7.42 0.23
C PHE A 87 -7.17 -7.05 0.97
N LYS A 88 -7.71 -7.98 1.78
CA LYS A 88 -8.88 -7.71 2.63
C LYS A 88 -8.65 -6.53 3.56
N PHE A 89 -7.51 -6.49 4.25
CA PHE A 89 -7.17 -5.38 5.13
C PHE A 89 -7.17 -4.04 4.37
N THR A 90 -6.61 -4.00 3.17
CA THR A 90 -6.57 -2.80 2.34
C THR A 90 -7.98 -2.38 1.89
N VAL A 91 -8.81 -3.32 1.43
CA VAL A 91 -10.22 -3.06 1.05
C VAL A 91 -11.02 -2.56 2.26
N GLU A 92 -10.90 -3.21 3.41
CA GLU A 92 -11.59 -2.82 4.65
C GLU A 92 -11.15 -1.44 5.14
N ALA A 93 -9.88 -1.07 4.99
CA ALA A 93 -9.40 0.26 5.34
C ALA A 93 -10.05 1.36 4.48
N THR A 94 -10.43 1.08 3.23
CA THR A 94 -11.17 2.05 2.40
C THR A 94 -12.58 2.33 2.95
N SER A 95 -13.18 1.39 3.70
CA SER A 95 -14.42 1.64 4.46
C SER A 95 -14.19 2.71 5.53
N MET A 96 -13.08 2.60 6.28
CA MET A 96 -12.73 3.57 7.32
C MET A 96 -12.44 4.95 6.72
N GLU A 97 -11.77 4.99 5.57
CA GLU A 97 -11.50 6.21 4.82
C GLU A 97 -12.78 6.89 4.35
N GLN A 98 -13.72 6.14 3.76
CA GLN A 98 -15.01 6.68 3.37
C GLN A 98 -15.79 7.22 4.58
N LYS A 99 -15.82 6.51 5.71
CA LYS A 99 -16.44 7.00 6.95
C LYS A 99 -15.80 8.29 7.44
N ARG A 100 -14.48 8.39 7.37
CA ARG A 100 -13.71 9.59 7.74
C ARG A 100 -14.08 10.76 6.84
N ARG A 101 -14.10 10.56 5.52
CA ARG A 101 -14.43 11.59 4.54
C ARG A 101 -15.88 12.09 4.65
N LEU A 102 -16.82 11.20 4.98
CA LEU A 102 -18.23 11.55 5.19
C LEU A 102 -18.50 12.22 6.55
N ASN A 103 -17.52 12.21 7.46
CA ASN A 103 -17.64 12.84 8.77
C ASN A 103 -17.31 14.35 8.66
N PRO A 104 -18.17 15.26 9.14
CA PRO A 104 -17.89 16.70 9.11
C PRO A 104 -16.73 17.12 10.04
N MET A 105 -16.32 16.26 10.98
CA MET A 105 -15.22 16.52 11.91
C MET A 105 -13.88 16.02 11.34
N LEU A 106 -12.84 16.83 11.48
CA LEU A 106 -11.48 16.41 11.13
C LEU A 106 -11.03 15.21 11.98
N PRO A 107 -10.35 14.21 11.37
CA PRO A 107 -9.76 13.11 12.11
C PRO A 107 -8.62 13.59 13.01
N THR A 108 -8.30 12.83 14.06
CA THR A 108 -7.02 13.03 14.73
C THR A 108 -5.88 12.51 13.83
N PRO A 109 -4.64 13.03 13.95
CA PRO A 109 -3.48 12.48 13.23
C PRO A 109 -3.31 10.97 13.45
N ARG A 110 -3.61 10.46 14.65
CA ARG A 110 -3.54 9.04 14.96
C ARG A 110 -4.55 8.24 14.13
N ASP A 111 -5.81 8.68 14.08
CA ASP A 111 -6.86 8.00 13.33
C ASP A 111 -6.58 8.03 11.83
N TYR A 112 -6.09 9.18 11.33
CA TYR A 112 -5.63 9.32 9.94
C TYR A 112 -4.54 8.31 9.61
N MET A 113 -3.47 8.27 10.41
CA MET A 113 -2.35 7.34 10.19
C MET A 113 -2.82 5.88 10.23
N ALA A 114 -3.70 5.52 11.16
CA ALA A 114 -4.24 4.17 11.27
C ALA A 114 -4.99 3.73 10.00
N THR A 115 -5.80 4.62 9.42
CA THR A 115 -6.44 4.32 8.12
C THR A 115 -5.43 4.30 6.99
N ARG A 116 -4.49 5.25 6.95
CA ARG A 116 -3.51 5.40 5.86
C ARG A 116 -2.57 4.21 5.71
N MET A 117 -2.29 3.51 6.81
CA MET A 117 -1.55 2.24 6.79
C MET A 117 -2.26 1.15 5.98
N GLY A 118 -3.59 1.19 5.86
CA GLY A 118 -4.34 0.26 5.01
C GLY A 118 -4.56 0.76 3.60
N THR A 119 -4.82 2.06 3.39
CA THR A 119 -5.29 2.56 2.09
C THR A 119 -4.19 2.87 1.08
N SER A 120 -2.92 2.80 1.49
CA SER A 120 -1.77 2.99 0.60
C SER A 120 -1.48 1.81 -0.35
N ALA A 121 -2.02 0.61 -0.06
CA ALA A 121 -1.73 -0.66 -0.73
C ALA A 121 -0.22 -1.05 -0.80
N VAL A 122 0.65 -0.40 -0.02
CA VAL A 122 2.11 -0.65 -0.06
C VAL A 122 2.46 -2.05 0.44
N ASN A 123 1.72 -2.61 1.39
CA ASN A 123 1.99 -3.95 1.89
C ASN A 123 1.76 -5.02 0.80
N ILE A 124 0.65 -4.92 0.06
CA ILE A 124 0.32 -5.84 -1.06
C ILE A 124 1.45 -5.81 -2.09
N THR A 125 1.88 -4.60 -2.49
CA THR A 125 2.96 -4.45 -3.48
C THR A 125 4.30 -4.94 -2.93
N SER A 126 4.57 -4.74 -1.65
CA SER A 126 5.78 -5.26 -0.98
C SER A 126 5.79 -6.79 -0.94
N LEU A 127 4.66 -7.44 -0.62
CA LEU A 127 4.55 -8.90 -0.64
C LEU A 127 4.90 -9.48 -2.02
N LEU A 128 4.50 -8.79 -3.10
CA LEU A 128 4.80 -9.18 -4.48
C LEU A 128 6.22 -8.81 -4.96
N ASN A 129 7.07 -8.18 -4.12
CA ASN A 129 8.44 -7.82 -4.50
C ASN A 129 9.28 -9.04 -4.91
N GLY A 130 9.13 -10.17 -4.21
CA GLY A 130 9.84 -11.40 -4.56
C GLY A 130 9.50 -11.83 -5.99
N TYR A 131 8.20 -11.99 -6.26
CA TYR A 131 7.68 -12.36 -7.56
C TYR A 131 8.19 -11.41 -8.67
N ALA A 132 8.12 -10.10 -8.42
CA ALA A 132 8.60 -9.07 -9.33
C ALA A 132 10.11 -9.16 -9.63
N ASN A 133 10.89 -9.74 -8.72
CA ASN A 133 12.34 -9.96 -8.85
C ASN A 133 12.71 -11.41 -9.23
N GLY A 134 11.71 -12.24 -9.58
CA GLY A 134 11.92 -13.59 -10.09
C GLY A 134 12.26 -14.64 -9.04
N PHE A 135 11.87 -14.43 -7.78
CA PHE A 135 12.04 -15.43 -6.71
C PHE A 135 10.84 -15.41 -5.75
N ILE A 136 10.73 -16.42 -4.87
CA ILE A 136 9.70 -16.47 -3.85
C ILE A 136 10.40 -16.69 -2.52
N LEU A 137 10.09 -15.86 -1.52
CA LEU A 137 10.56 -16.10 -0.16
C LEU A 137 9.72 -17.22 0.49
N PRO A 138 10.36 -18.09 1.29
CA PRO A 138 9.63 -19.02 2.14
C PRO A 138 8.60 -18.30 3.02
N ILE A 139 7.46 -18.94 3.25
CA ILE A 139 6.32 -18.32 3.96
C ILE A 139 6.67 -17.97 5.40
N GLU A 140 7.52 -18.77 6.04
CA GLU A 140 8.02 -18.57 7.40
C GLU A 140 8.82 -17.26 7.56
N ILE A 141 9.40 -16.75 6.47
CA ILE A 141 10.08 -15.46 6.46
C ILE A 141 9.06 -14.34 6.27
N LEU A 142 8.08 -14.52 5.39
CA LEU A 142 7.03 -13.54 5.13
C LEU A 142 6.11 -13.33 6.34
N MET A 143 5.88 -14.38 7.12
CA MET A 143 5.11 -14.35 8.36
C MET A 143 5.95 -14.00 9.60
N ASP A 144 7.25 -13.73 9.43
CA ASP A 144 8.11 -13.34 10.54
C ASP A 144 7.69 -11.97 11.10
N PRO A 145 7.66 -11.79 12.43
CA PRO A 145 7.34 -10.49 13.04
C PRO A 145 8.24 -9.35 12.54
N GLU A 146 9.52 -9.60 12.27
CA GLU A 146 10.43 -8.57 11.74
C GLU A 146 10.09 -8.21 10.28
N MET A 147 9.58 -9.17 9.49
CA MET A 147 9.08 -8.88 8.14
C MET A 147 7.84 -7.97 8.19
N ARG A 148 6.94 -8.19 9.15
CA ARG A 148 5.80 -7.29 9.37
C ARG A 148 6.25 -5.87 9.65
N VAL A 149 7.28 -5.69 10.48
CA VAL A 149 7.89 -4.38 10.76
C VAL A 149 8.50 -3.78 9.49
N VAL A 150 9.23 -4.56 8.70
CA VAL A 150 9.80 -4.13 7.41
C VAL A 150 8.71 -3.59 6.48
N TRP A 151 7.59 -4.30 6.33
CA TRP A 151 6.46 -3.84 5.52
C TRP A 151 5.79 -2.59 6.08
N ASP A 152 5.50 -2.56 7.39
CA ASP A 152 4.85 -1.41 8.01
C ASP A 152 5.70 -0.14 7.90
N GLN A 153 7.02 -0.25 8.08
CA GLN A 153 7.89 0.91 7.92
C GLN A 153 8.05 1.31 6.44
N THR A 154 8.09 0.35 5.51
CA THR A 154 8.08 0.64 4.06
C THR A 154 6.84 1.43 3.68
N ASN A 155 5.68 0.98 4.18
CA ASN A 155 4.39 1.61 3.96
C ASN A 155 4.34 3.02 4.54
N LEU A 156 4.73 3.17 5.80
CA LEU A 156 4.81 4.45 6.49
C LEU A 156 5.67 5.46 5.76
N ILE A 157 6.87 5.05 5.32
CA ILE A 157 7.75 5.93 4.52
C ILE A 157 7.07 6.36 3.22
N ASN A 158 6.44 5.42 2.50
CA ASN A 158 5.84 5.71 1.19
C ASN A 158 4.67 6.69 1.28
N TRP A 159 3.68 6.46 2.15
CA TRP A 159 2.55 7.38 2.23
C TRP A 159 2.93 8.70 2.91
N SER A 160 3.83 8.72 3.89
CA SER A 160 4.27 9.99 4.51
C SER A 160 5.05 10.87 3.52
N LEU A 161 5.85 10.26 2.64
CA LEU A 161 6.49 10.99 1.54
C LEU A 161 5.46 11.48 0.51
N ASN A 162 4.43 10.67 0.23
CA ASN A 162 3.33 11.09 -0.64
C ASN A 162 2.66 12.35 -0.07
N ASP A 163 2.21 12.32 1.17
CA ASP A 163 1.54 13.44 1.87
C ASP A 163 2.35 14.74 1.86
N LEU A 164 3.68 14.66 1.93
CA LEU A 164 4.57 15.83 1.84
C LEU A 164 4.64 16.40 0.41
N LEU A 165 4.77 15.53 -0.58
CA LEU A 165 5.04 15.92 -1.98
C LEU A 165 3.75 16.21 -2.75
N SER A 166 2.63 15.62 -2.34
CA SER A 166 1.31 15.83 -2.94
C SER A 166 0.59 17.06 -2.39
N LEU A 167 1.00 17.59 -1.23
CA LEU A 167 0.26 18.62 -0.50
C LEU A 167 -0.13 19.82 -1.36
N HIS A 168 0.80 20.34 -2.17
CA HIS A 168 0.52 21.49 -3.04
C HIS A 168 -0.55 21.17 -4.09
N LYS A 169 -0.49 19.98 -4.70
CA LYS A 169 -1.48 19.49 -5.66
C LYS A 169 -2.85 19.34 -5.00
N GLU A 170 -2.92 18.69 -3.85
CA GLU A 170 -4.16 18.43 -3.11
C GLU A 170 -4.86 19.73 -2.67
N ILE A 171 -4.10 20.72 -2.21
CA ILE A 171 -4.63 22.05 -1.90
C ILE A 171 -5.24 22.70 -3.15
N GLY A 172 -4.54 22.62 -4.29
CA GLY A 172 -5.03 23.17 -5.56
C GLY A 172 -6.29 22.50 -6.09
N GLU A 173 -6.45 21.19 -5.83
CA GLU A 173 -7.59 20.39 -6.26
C GLU A 173 -8.74 20.37 -5.22
N GLN A 174 -8.55 20.94 -4.03
CA GLN A 174 -9.50 20.90 -2.90
C GLN A 174 -9.80 19.49 -2.41
N THR A 175 -8.84 18.58 -2.55
CA THR A 175 -8.93 17.15 -2.19
C THR A 175 -7.94 16.81 -1.07
N VAL A 176 -7.85 17.70 -0.08
CA VAL A 176 -6.82 17.64 0.97
C VAL A 176 -7.10 16.49 1.93
N ASP A 177 -6.28 15.44 1.84
CA ASP A 177 -6.33 14.26 2.72
C ASP A 177 -4.90 13.83 3.10
N SER A 178 -4.23 14.68 3.88
CA SER A 178 -2.81 14.58 4.22
C SER A 178 -2.59 14.77 5.73
N LEU A 179 -1.54 14.14 6.27
CA LEU A 179 -1.14 14.31 7.66
C LEU A 179 -0.70 15.76 7.97
N VAL A 180 -0.11 16.48 7.03
CA VAL A 180 0.48 17.82 7.28
C VAL A 180 -0.57 18.84 7.72
N PRO A 181 -1.72 19.01 7.03
CA PRO A 181 -2.81 19.89 7.48
C PRO A 181 -3.37 19.53 8.86
N LEU A 182 -3.45 18.24 9.22
CA LEU A 182 -3.94 17.81 10.53
C LEU A 182 -2.99 18.23 11.65
N LEU A 183 -1.68 18.06 11.43
CA LEU A 183 -0.65 18.51 12.38
C LEU A 183 -0.57 20.04 12.45
N PHE A 184 -0.78 20.72 11.32
CA PHE A 184 -0.89 22.19 11.28
C PHE A 184 -2.10 22.66 12.10
N HIS A 185 -3.26 22.02 11.96
CA HIS A 185 -4.45 22.37 12.73
C HIS A 185 -4.23 22.27 14.25
N GLN A 186 -3.42 21.32 14.71
CA GLN A 186 -3.08 21.16 16.12
C GLN A 186 -2.05 22.16 16.63
N SER A 187 -1.06 22.52 15.81
CA SER A 187 0.12 23.31 16.24
C SER A 187 0.05 24.79 15.86
N GLY A 188 -0.68 25.14 14.81
CA GLY A 188 -0.66 26.46 14.19
C GLY A 188 0.63 26.81 13.43
N ASP A 189 1.57 25.87 13.30
CA ASP A 189 2.89 26.09 12.67
C ASP A 189 3.16 25.04 11.59
N LEU A 190 3.20 25.50 10.34
CA LEU A 190 3.44 24.64 9.18
C LEU A 190 4.84 24.02 9.21
N LYS A 191 5.86 24.77 9.66
CA LYS A 191 7.22 24.26 9.75
C LYS A 191 7.29 23.15 10.80
N ALA A 192 6.62 23.32 11.93
CA ALA A 192 6.53 22.29 12.95
C ALA A 192 5.77 21.04 12.44
N ALA A 193 4.67 21.23 11.71
CA ALA A 193 3.91 20.13 11.10
C ALA A 193 4.75 19.32 10.10
N VAL A 194 5.44 20.00 9.17
CA VAL A 194 6.34 19.35 8.20
C VAL A 194 7.50 18.65 8.92
N SER A 195 8.09 19.27 9.93
CA SER A 195 9.20 18.68 10.69
C SER A 195 8.77 17.38 11.38
N GLN A 196 7.57 17.34 11.95
CA GLN A 196 7.02 16.12 12.55
C GLN A 196 6.85 14.98 11.53
N VAL A 197 6.37 15.26 10.32
CA VAL A 197 6.26 14.22 9.27
C VAL A 197 7.65 13.72 8.84
N VAL A 198 8.64 14.61 8.74
CA VAL A 198 10.03 14.22 8.46
C VAL A 198 10.61 13.35 9.57
N GLU A 199 10.36 13.66 10.84
CA GLU A 199 10.76 12.85 11.99
C GLU A 199 10.10 11.47 11.98
N ILE A 200 8.82 11.39 11.60
CA ILE A 200 8.09 10.12 11.42
C ILE A 200 8.78 9.25 10.36
N ILE A 201 9.15 9.83 9.21
CA ILE A 201 9.86 9.13 8.14
C ILE A 201 11.24 8.66 8.61
N GLN A 202 12.02 9.53 9.26
CA GLN A 202 13.36 9.19 9.77
C GLN A 202 13.30 8.05 10.79
N GLY A 203 12.34 8.10 11.72
CA GLY A 203 12.12 7.03 12.69
C GLY A 203 11.72 5.71 12.01
N ALA A 204 10.93 5.78 10.94
CA ALA A 204 10.55 4.59 10.18
C ALA A 204 11.73 3.97 9.43
N VAL A 205 12.62 4.79 8.84
CA VAL A 205 13.87 4.31 8.23
C VAL A 205 14.73 3.56 9.27
N GLN A 206 14.91 4.13 10.46
CA GLN A 206 15.68 3.49 11.52
C GLN A 206 15.06 2.14 11.95
N ARG A 207 13.74 2.10 12.19
CA ARG A 207 13.04 0.87 12.57
C ARG A 207 13.08 -0.17 11.46
N PHE A 208 12.98 0.25 10.19
CA PHE A 208 13.15 -0.63 9.04
C PHE A 208 14.53 -1.29 9.06
N ASP A 209 15.60 -0.52 9.21
CA ASP A 209 16.96 -1.06 9.15
C ASP A 209 17.27 -1.98 10.33
N ILE A 210 16.74 -1.69 11.52
CA ILE A 210 16.83 -2.59 12.69
C ILE A 210 16.14 -3.92 12.39
N ALA A 211 14.88 -3.90 11.94
CA ALA A 211 14.12 -5.11 11.63
C ALA A 211 14.75 -5.92 10.49
N ALA A 212 15.18 -5.25 9.43
CA ALA A 212 15.89 -5.87 8.31
C ALA A 212 17.18 -6.56 8.73
N THR A 213 17.94 -5.95 9.65
CA THR A 213 19.16 -6.55 10.22
C THR A 213 18.82 -7.77 11.08
N ALA A 214 17.81 -7.65 11.96
CA ALA A 214 17.37 -8.75 12.80
C ALA A 214 16.91 -9.96 11.96
N LEU A 215 16.11 -9.70 10.93
CA LEU A 215 15.60 -10.71 10.01
C LEU A 215 16.74 -11.37 9.22
N THR A 216 17.70 -10.59 8.69
CA THR A 216 18.85 -11.12 7.95
C THR A 216 19.72 -12.01 8.84
N ASN A 217 19.99 -11.59 10.08
CA ASN A 217 20.76 -12.39 11.03
C ASN A 217 20.05 -13.69 11.40
N LYS A 218 18.72 -13.64 11.55
CA LYS A 218 17.90 -14.82 11.89
C LYS A 218 17.96 -15.90 10.82
N PHE A 219 17.99 -15.52 9.54
CA PHE A 219 17.98 -16.45 8.41
C PHE A 219 19.35 -16.62 7.72
N ALA A 220 20.45 -16.21 8.37
CA ALA A 220 21.80 -16.27 7.80
C ALA A 220 22.36 -17.69 7.61
N GLY A 221 21.73 -18.71 8.19
CA GLY A 221 22.21 -20.09 8.17
C GLY A 221 22.09 -20.81 6.83
N ASP A 222 21.22 -20.34 5.93
CA ASP A 222 21.04 -20.87 4.57
C ASP A 222 21.42 -19.78 3.56
N SER A 223 22.45 -20.04 2.75
CA SER A 223 22.99 -19.05 1.82
C SER A 223 22.01 -18.65 0.71
N SER A 224 21.17 -19.57 0.25
CA SER A 224 20.17 -19.30 -0.79
C SER A 224 19.04 -18.43 -0.25
N ILE A 225 18.58 -18.75 0.97
CA ILE A 225 17.59 -17.93 1.68
C ILE A 225 18.15 -16.54 1.98
N ALA A 226 19.38 -16.47 2.51
CA ALA A 226 20.02 -15.21 2.86
C ALA A 226 20.19 -14.28 1.63
N GLU A 227 20.58 -14.83 0.48
CA GLU A 227 20.70 -14.07 -0.76
C GLU A 227 19.34 -13.51 -1.22
N ASN A 228 18.30 -14.35 -1.29
CA ASN A 228 16.98 -13.91 -1.71
C ASN A 228 16.35 -12.93 -0.72
N LEU A 229 16.55 -13.12 0.59
CA LEU A 229 16.11 -12.20 1.62
C LEU A 229 16.81 -10.85 1.49
N SER A 230 18.13 -10.83 1.27
CA SER A 230 18.87 -9.59 1.02
C SER A 230 18.33 -8.85 -0.21
N ARG A 231 18.08 -9.56 -1.31
CA ARG A 231 17.48 -8.99 -2.53
C ARG A 231 16.07 -8.44 -2.27
N TYR A 232 15.29 -9.12 -1.43
CA TYR A 232 13.94 -8.70 -1.06
C TYR A 232 13.94 -7.43 -0.21
N ILE A 233 14.79 -7.34 0.82
CA ILE A 233 14.94 -6.14 1.65
C ILE A 233 15.39 -4.96 0.79
N ASP A 234 16.32 -5.18 -0.13
CA ASP A 234 16.76 -4.16 -1.09
C ASP A 234 15.62 -3.70 -2.02
N ALA A 235 14.72 -4.61 -2.44
CA ALA A 235 13.52 -4.23 -3.17
C ALA A 235 12.59 -3.34 -2.33
N CYS A 236 12.39 -3.62 -1.03
CA CYS A 236 11.63 -2.73 -0.15
C CYS A 236 12.29 -1.35 0.00
N ARG A 237 13.63 -1.28 0.13
CA ARG A 237 14.36 0.01 0.12
C ARG A 237 14.14 0.78 -1.18
N LYS A 238 14.21 0.07 -2.31
CA LYS A 238 13.97 0.64 -3.65
C LYS A 238 12.54 1.15 -3.79
N ASN A 239 11.55 0.51 -3.18
CA ASN A 239 10.18 1.04 -3.17
C ASN A 239 10.13 2.43 -2.52
N CYS A 240 10.78 2.61 -1.36
CA CYS A 240 10.87 3.91 -0.67
C CYS A 240 11.61 4.97 -1.50
N THR A 241 12.82 4.66 -1.99
CA THR A 241 13.63 5.63 -2.73
C THR A 241 13.09 5.90 -4.13
N GLY A 242 12.51 4.88 -4.77
CA GLY A 242 11.86 4.97 -6.08
C GLY A 242 10.62 5.86 -6.03
N GLY A 243 9.82 5.74 -4.97
CA GLY A 243 8.69 6.64 -4.71
C GLY A 243 9.14 8.10 -4.63
N LEU A 244 10.17 8.41 -3.83
CA LEU A 244 10.75 9.75 -3.75
C LEU A 244 11.27 10.25 -5.10
N TYR A 245 12.09 9.45 -5.78
CA TYR A 245 12.70 9.81 -7.05
C TYR A 245 11.66 10.07 -8.14
N TRP A 246 10.62 9.25 -8.20
CA TRP A 246 9.50 9.42 -9.12
C TRP A 246 8.72 10.69 -8.79
N SER A 247 8.38 10.93 -7.53
CA SER A 247 7.63 12.11 -7.10
C SER A 247 8.34 13.41 -7.46
N LEU A 248 9.67 13.47 -7.38
CA LEU A 248 10.45 14.65 -7.76
C LEU A 248 10.54 14.89 -9.27
N ARG A 249 10.20 13.90 -10.12
CA ARG A 249 10.40 13.96 -11.58
C ARG A 249 9.12 13.88 -12.39
N THR A 250 8.00 13.56 -11.74
CA THR A 250 6.71 13.42 -12.41
C THR A 250 6.02 14.78 -12.53
N ALA A 251 5.37 15.00 -13.67
CA ALA A 251 4.47 16.14 -13.84
C ALA A 251 3.28 16.09 -12.86
N ARG A 252 2.96 14.92 -12.30
CA ARG A 252 1.85 14.74 -11.34
C ARG A 252 1.92 15.70 -10.15
N TYR A 253 3.12 16.03 -9.66
CA TYR A 253 3.30 16.93 -8.51
C TYR A 253 3.79 18.33 -8.90
N GLY A 254 3.84 18.63 -10.21
CA GLY A 254 4.23 19.95 -10.70
C GLY A 254 5.70 20.33 -10.45
N HIS A 255 6.58 19.38 -10.11
CA HIS A 255 8.01 19.62 -9.88
C HIS A 255 8.85 19.69 -11.17
N CYS A 256 8.24 19.60 -12.35
CA CYS A 256 8.96 19.80 -13.60
C CYS A 256 9.29 21.29 -13.79
N SER A 257 10.58 21.61 -13.64
CA SER A 257 11.24 22.80 -14.19
C SER A 257 11.08 22.88 -15.71
#